data_AF-A0AAU7CXM9-F1
#
_entry.id   AF-A0AAU7CXM9-F1
#
_cell.length_a   1.000
_cell.length_b   1.000
_cell.length_c   1.000
_cell.angle_alpha   90.00
_cell.angle_beta   90.00
_cell.angle_gamma   90.00
#
_symmetry.space_group_name_H-M   'P 1'
#
loop_
_entity.id
_entity.type
_entity.pdbx_description
1 polymer ?
#
loop_
_entity_poly.entity_id
_entity_poly.type
_entity_poly.pdbx_seq_one_letter_code
_entity_poly.pdbx_strand_id
1 'polypeptide(L)'
;MTLLNAPQYNASRETRNRNLLIGGGVLVALLVVLYVGGYLLGHGWFFSNLPVEHKIDTFMTDLQKKDYKTAYGIWMNDPKWEQHPQNYDYKLQRFTEDWTTASDWGPITSHHVDISKRDGSGIIIAVTVNHSAKKLFLWYERSNGTLTYSPRELQY
;
A
#
# COMPACT_ATOMS: atom_id res chain seq x y z
N MET A 1 -16.37 20.81 54.05
CA MET A 1 -16.93 21.68 52.99
C MET A 1 -18.44 21.68 53.16
N THR A 2 -19.03 22.83 53.48
CA THR A 2 -20.49 22.99 53.64
C THR A 2 -21.11 23.38 52.30
N LEU A 3 -22.40 23.06 52.09
CA LEU A 3 -23.17 23.43 50.88
C LEU A 3 -23.19 24.94 50.57
N LEU A 4 -22.77 25.77 51.55
CA LEU A 4 -22.71 27.23 51.46
C LEU A 4 -21.57 27.77 50.59
N ASN A 5 -20.59 26.96 50.19
CA ASN A 5 -19.46 27.38 49.34
C ASN A 5 -19.41 26.63 47.99
N ALA A 6 -20.53 26.10 47.50
CA ALA A 6 -20.56 25.43 46.20
C ALA A 6 -20.37 26.47 45.06
N PRO A 7 -19.44 26.25 44.13
CA PRO A 7 -19.29 27.12 42.96
C PRO A 7 -20.59 27.12 42.14
N GLN A 8 -20.92 28.27 41.54
CA GLN A 8 -22.12 28.37 40.70
C GLN A 8 -22.04 27.40 39.52
N TYR A 9 -23.13 26.67 39.28
CA TYR A 9 -23.24 25.74 38.18
C TYR A 9 -23.08 26.46 36.85
N ASN A 10 -22.18 25.97 36.00
CA ASN A 10 -21.94 26.48 34.66
C ASN A 10 -22.39 25.45 33.62
N ALA A 11 -23.61 25.61 33.12
CA ALA A 11 -24.23 24.71 32.15
C ALA A 11 -23.43 24.59 30.84
N SER A 12 -22.82 25.69 30.39
CA SER A 12 -22.00 25.73 29.18
C SER A 12 -20.71 24.91 29.34
N ARG A 13 -20.06 24.99 30.51
CA ARG A 13 -18.88 24.19 30.84
C ARG A 13 -19.23 22.70 30.88
N GLU A 14 -20.33 22.35 31.53
CA GLU A 14 -20.76 20.96 31.65
C GLU A 14 -21.14 20.35 30.30
N THR A 15 -21.89 21.09 29.47
CA THR A 15 -22.23 20.66 28.11
C THR A 15 -20.99 20.46 27.25
N ARG A 16 -20.01 21.38 27.33
CA ARG A 16 -18.74 21.23 26.64
C ARG A 16 -17.99 19.98 27.09
N ASN A 17 -17.88 19.76 28.41
CA ASN A 17 -17.19 18.59 28.95
C ASN A 17 -17.85 17.29 28.48
N ARG A 18 -19.19 17.20 28.54
CA ARG A 18 -19.94 16.05 28.04
C ARG A 18 -19.70 15.82 26.54
N ASN A 19 -19.76 16.87 25.73
CA ASN A 19 -19.53 16.77 24.29
C ASN A 19 -18.09 16.34 23.97
N LEU A 20 -17.10 16.83 24.73
CA LEU A 20 -15.71 16.39 24.59
C LEU A 20 -15.52 14.93 25.00
N LEU A 21 -16.18 14.46 26.06
CA LEU A 21 -16.13 13.06 26.48
C LEU A 21 -16.77 12.15 25.42
N ILE A 22 -17.96 12.50 24.93
CA ILE A 22 -18.66 11.74 23.88
C ILE A 22 -17.83 11.77 22.59
N GLY A 23 -17.42 12.96 22.14
CA GLY A 23 -16.63 13.12 20.93
C GLY A 23 -15.29 12.39 20.99
N GLY A 24 -14.60 12.44 22.14
CA GLY A 24 -13.37 11.70 22.38
C GLY A 24 -13.59 10.19 22.35
N GLY A 25 -14.66 9.69 22.99
CA GLY A 25 -15.02 8.28 22.96
C GLY A 25 -15.32 7.78 21.54
N VAL A 26 -16.09 8.55 20.77
CA VAL A 26 -16.39 8.24 19.36
C VAL A 26 -15.12 8.23 18.51
N LEU A 27 -14.23 9.22 18.68
CA LEU A 27 -12.97 9.28 17.95
C LEU A 27 -12.09 8.06 18.23
N VAL A 28 -11.94 7.67 19.50
CA VAL A 28 -11.16 6.47 19.87
C VAL A 28 -11.77 5.21 19.26
N ALA A 29 -13.10 5.05 19.31
CA ALA A 29 -13.77 3.91 18.70
C ALA A 29 -13.52 3.84 17.19
N LEU A 30 -13.61 4.97 16.47
CA LEU A 30 -13.31 5.04 15.04
C LEU A 30 -11.86 4.68 14.74
N LEU A 31 -10.90 5.16 15.54
CA LEU A 31 -9.48 4.83 15.35
C LEU A 31 -9.23 3.33 15.54
N VAL A 32 -9.86 2.70 16.53
CA VAL A 32 -9.74 1.25 16.73
C VAL A 32 -10.31 0.49 15.53
N VAL A 33 -11.49 0.88 15.03
CA VAL A 33 -12.10 0.25 13.85
C VAL A 33 -11.21 0.39 12.62
N LEU A 34 -10.65 1.58 12.36
CA LEU A 34 -9.77 1.80 11.21
C LEU A 34 -8.44 1.05 11.35
N TYR A 35 -7.87 1.00 12.55
CA TYR A 35 -6.64 0.26 12.83
C TYR A 35 -6.82 -1.23 12.58
N VAL A 36 -7.85 -1.82 13.20
CA VAL A 36 -8.15 -3.26 13.09
C VAL A 36 -8.60 -3.60 11.67
N GLY A 37 -9.45 -2.76 11.06
CA GLY A 37 -9.92 -2.95 9.69
C GLY A 37 -8.77 -2.98 8.68
N GLY A 38 -7.87 -2.01 8.71
CA GLY A 38 -6.69 -2.00 7.83
C GLY A 38 -5.79 -3.23 8.03
N TYR A 39 -5.60 -3.66 9.28
CA TYR A 39 -4.79 -4.85 9.60
C TYR A 39 -5.45 -6.15 9.11
N LEU A 40 -6.73 -6.39 9.43
CA LEU A 40 -7.44 -7.63 9.09
C LEU A 40 -7.70 -7.76 7.59
N LEU A 41 -7.93 -6.65 6.90
CA LEU A 41 -8.09 -6.63 5.45
C LEU A 41 -6.74 -6.67 4.71
N GLY A 42 -5.62 -6.64 5.42
CA GLY A 42 -4.30 -6.79 4.82
C GLY A 42 -3.82 -5.59 4.00
N HIS A 43 -4.23 -4.39 4.39
CA HIS A 43 -3.78 -3.12 3.81
C HIS A 43 -2.84 -2.34 4.76
N GLY A 44 -2.35 -3.01 5.81
CA GLY A 44 -1.58 -2.43 6.89
C GLY A 44 -2.42 -1.64 7.90
N TRP A 45 -1.80 -1.26 9.02
CA TRP A 45 -2.45 -0.44 10.05
C TRP A 45 -3.04 0.86 9.46
N PHE A 46 -4.29 1.18 9.77
CA PHE A 46 -4.96 2.38 9.19
C PHE A 46 -4.83 2.48 7.65
N PHE A 47 -4.79 1.35 6.94
CA PHE A 47 -4.66 1.30 5.48
C PHE A 47 -3.36 1.95 4.95
N SER A 48 -2.28 1.93 5.73
CA SER A 48 -1.02 2.61 5.39
C SER A 48 -0.36 2.14 4.10
N ASN A 49 -0.70 0.94 3.61
CA ASN A 49 -0.06 0.35 2.43
C ASN A 49 -0.78 0.71 1.12
N LEU A 50 -1.98 1.31 1.17
CA LEU A 50 -2.74 1.69 -0.02
C LEU A 50 -1.95 2.50 -1.05
N PRO A 51 -1.08 3.48 -0.68
CA PRO A 51 -0.29 4.19 -1.67
C PRO A 51 0.68 3.27 -2.44
N VAL A 52 1.21 2.24 -1.77
CA VAL A 52 2.11 1.26 -2.39
C VAL A 52 1.32 0.29 -3.25
N GLU A 53 0.18 -0.21 -2.76
CA GLU A 53 -0.73 -1.05 -3.55
C GLU A 53 -1.17 -0.35 -4.84
N HIS A 54 -1.51 0.94 -4.77
CA HIS A 54 -1.86 1.73 -5.96
C HIS A 54 -0.69 1.91 -6.94
N LYS A 55 0.55 2.04 -6.44
CA LYS A 55 1.75 2.06 -7.29
C LYS A 55 1.93 0.72 -8.01
N ILE A 56 1.72 -0.40 -7.33
CA ILE A 56 1.78 -1.74 -7.94
C ILE A 56 0.65 -1.95 -8.93
N ASP A 57 -0.57 -1.53 -8.61
CA ASP A 57 -1.72 -1.58 -9.51
C ASP A 57 -1.46 -0.78 -10.80
N THR A 58 -0.89 0.43 -10.68
CA THR A 58 -0.48 1.24 -11.84
C THR A 58 0.58 0.53 -12.66
N PHE A 59 1.63 -0.01 -12.02
CA PHE A 59 2.67 -0.80 -12.69
C PHE A 59 2.10 -1.98 -13.49
N MET A 60 1.22 -2.77 -12.86
CA MET A 60 0.60 -3.92 -13.50
C MET A 60 -0.38 -3.51 -14.60
N THR A 61 -1.07 -2.38 -14.44
CA THR A 61 -1.92 -1.77 -15.46
C THR A 61 -1.12 -1.36 -16.69
N ASP A 62 0.06 -0.76 -16.51
CA ASP A 62 0.92 -0.36 -17.63
C ASP A 62 1.46 -1.58 -18.38
N LEU A 63 1.85 -2.64 -17.66
CA LEU A 63 2.21 -3.93 -18.27
C LEU A 63 1.04 -4.53 -19.07
N GLN A 64 -0.18 -4.49 -18.53
CA GLN A 64 -1.38 -4.98 -19.20
C GLN A 64 -1.69 -4.19 -20.49
N LYS A 65 -1.44 -2.86 -20.48
CA LYS A 65 -1.57 -1.99 -21.65
C LYS A 65 -0.40 -2.09 -22.62
N LYS A 66 0.61 -2.91 -22.32
CA LYS A 66 1.88 -3.03 -23.05
C LYS A 66 2.70 -1.73 -23.07
N ASP A 67 2.47 -0.83 -22.11
CA ASP A 67 3.29 0.36 -21.90
C ASP A 67 4.51 0.00 -21.04
N TYR A 68 5.43 -0.77 -21.65
CA TYR A 68 6.62 -1.27 -20.95
C TYR A 68 7.56 -0.14 -20.54
N LYS A 69 7.54 1.01 -21.22
CA LYS A 69 8.39 2.15 -20.88
C LYS A 69 7.97 2.79 -19.55
N THR A 70 6.67 3.03 -19.39
CA THR A 70 6.13 3.60 -18.14
C THR A 70 6.26 2.58 -17.00
N ALA A 71 5.92 1.30 -17.25
CA ALA A 71 6.08 0.23 -16.27
C ALA A 71 7.54 0.08 -15.81
N TYR A 72 8.50 0.14 -16.75
CA TYR A 72 9.93 0.08 -16.43
C TYR A 72 10.38 1.29 -15.59
N GLY A 73 9.86 2.48 -15.86
CA GLY A 73 10.10 3.66 -15.01
C GLY A 73 9.59 3.47 -13.58
N ILE A 74 8.43 2.84 -13.40
CA ILE A 74 7.92 2.52 -12.06
C ILE A 74 8.81 1.47 -11.38
N TRP A 75 9.22 0.43 -12.10
CA TRP A 75 10.10 -0.65 -11.61
C TRP A 75 11.44 -0.11 -11.10
N MET A 76 12.09 0.75 -11.91
CA MET A 76 13.37 1.38 -11.56
C MET A 76 13.22 2.53 -10.56
N ASN A 77 11.98 2.86 -10.17
CA ASN A 77 11.63 4.04 -9.40
C ASN A 77 12.18 5.35 -10.00
N ASP A 78 12.14 5.46 -11.32
CA ASP A 78 12.55 6.64 -12.05
C ASP A 78 11.67 6.89 -13.28
N PRO A 79 10.76 7.89 -13.22
CA PRO A 79 9.89 8.23 -14.33
C PRO A 79 10.64 8.91 -15.50
N LYS A 80 11.90 9.35 -15.30
CA LYS A 80 12.72 10.02 -16.32
C LYS A 80 13.90 9.17 -16.79
N TRP A 81 13.83 7.86 -16.63
CA TRP A 81 14.91 6.93 -16.97
C TRP A 81 15.42 7.08 -18.41
N GLU A 82 14.56 7.51 -19.35
CA GLU A 82 14.92 7.76 -20.74
C GLU A 82 15.97 8.88 -20.90
N GLN A 83 16.14 9.75 -19.90
CA GLN A 83 17.16 10.81 -19.90
C GLN A 83 18.56 10.27 -19.56
N HIS A 84 18.64 9.12 -18.89
CA HIS A 84 19.90 8.51 -18.47
C HIS A 84 19.85 6.96 -18.52
N PRO A 85 19.52 6.36 -19.68
CA PRO A 85 19.40 4.91 -19.84
C PRO A 85 20.71 4.16 -19.60
N GLN A 86 21.84 4.86 -19.65
CA GLN A 86 23.17 4.33 -19.32
C GLN A 86 23.35 4.03 -17.82
N ASN A 87 22.55 4.61 -16.92
CA ASN A 87 22.69 4.43 -15.48
C ASN A 87 22.17 3.08 -14.96
N TYR A 88 21.53 2.29 -15.81
CA TYR A 88 20.84 1.07 -15.43
C TYR A 88 21.44 -0.15 -16.11
N ASP A 89 21.89 -1.14 -15.35
CA ASP A 89 22.36 -2.40 -15.94
C ASP A 89 21.20 -3.23 -16.48
N TYR A 90 20.05 -3.19 -15.79
CA TYR A 90 18.84 -3.90 -16.19
C TYR A 90 18.07 -3.12 -17.26
N LYS A 91 18.32 -3.38 -18.54
CA LYS A 91 17.75 -2.58 -19.65
C LYS A 91 16.26 -2.86 -19.91
N LEU A 92 15.57 -1.88 -20.51
CA LEU A 92 14.16 -1.98 -20.92
C LEU A 92 13.85 -3.23 -21.75
N GLN A 93 14.74 -3.62 -22.67
CA GLN A 93 14.53 -4.83 -23.49
C GLN A 93 14.42 -6.07 -22.61
N ARG A 94 15.37 -6.25 -21.68
CA ARG A 94 15.38 -7.39 -20.78
C ARG A 94 14.16 -7.37 -19.84
N PHE A 95 13.80 -6.20 -19.33
CA PHE A 95 12.56 -6.02 -18.59
C PHE A 95 11.34 -6.47 -19.40
N THR A 96 11.24 -6.04 -20.66
CA THR A 96 10.11 -6.42 -21.52
C THR A 96 10.04 -7.92 -21.72
N GLU A 97 11.18 -8.58 -21.94
CA GLU A 97 11.27 -10.04 -22.05
C GLU A 97 10.84 -10.74 -20.75
N ASP A 98 11.35 -10.31 -19.59
CA ASP A 98 11.01 -10.89 -18.28
C ASP A 98 9.52 -10.75 -17.94
N TRP A 99 8.85 -9.72 -18.46
CA TRP A 99 7.41 -9.48 -18.26
C TRP A 99 6.52 -9.95 -19.42
N THR A 100 7.08 -10.64 -20.41
CA THR A 100 6.31 -11.19 -21.55
C THR A 100 6.66 -12.63 -21.85
N THR A 101 7.83 -12.89 -22.45
CA THR A 101 8.21 -14.21 -22.98
C THR A 101 8.91 -15.09 -21.95
N ALA A 102 9.63 -14.50 -21.01
CA ALA A 102 10.32 -15.19 -19.93
C ALA A 102 9.52 -15.16 -18.60
N SER A 103 8.35 -14.53 -18.60
CA SER A 103 7.42 -14.49 -17.46
C SER A 103 6.77 -15.85 -17.25
N ASP A 104 6.67 -16.29 -15.99
CA ASP A 104 5.88 -17.46 -15.58
C ASP A 104 4.39 -17.33 -15.93
N TRP A 105 3.91 -16.10 -16.14
CA TRP A 105 2.51 -15.80 -16.46
C TRP A 105 2.28 -15.42 -17.93
N GLY A 106 3.34 -15.39 -18.74
CA GLY A 106 3.30 -14.79 -20.07
C GLY A 106 3.03 -13.27 -20.03
N PRO A 107 2.60 -12.66 -21.15
CA PRO A 107 2.14 -11.28 -21.18
C PRO A 107 0.96 -11.04 -20.24
N ILE A 108 0.99 -9.93 -19.51
CA ILE A 108 -0.07 -9.55 -18.57
C ILE A 108 -1.32 -9.13 -19.34
N THR A 109 -2.47 -9.73 -19.00
CA THR A 109 -3.79 -9.45 -19.60
C THR A 109 -4.84 -9.08 -18.56
N SER A 110 -4.69 -9.58 -17.33
CA SER A 110 -5.44 -9.15 -16.16
C SER A 110 -4.56 -9.20 -14.91
N HIS A 111 -4.88 -8.37 -13.93
CA HIS A 111 -4.20 -8.37 -12.64
C HIS A 111 -5.16 -7.97 -11.51
N HIS A 112 -4.82 -8.33 -10.28
CA HIS A 112 -5.50 -7.89 -9.07
C HIS A 112 -4.52 -7.90 -7.90
N VAL A 113 -4.41 -6.78 -7.18
CA VAL A 113 -3.61 -6.69 -5.95
C VAL A 113 -4.43 -7.29 -4.81
N ASP A 114 -3.98 -8.43 -4.27
CA ASP A 114 -4.76 -9.20 -3.30
C ASP A 114 -4.56 -8.71 -1.87
N ILE A 115 -3.30 -8.57 -1.46
CA ILE A 115 -2.92 -8.21 -0.09
C ILE A 115 -1.52 -7.60 -0.07
N SER A 116 -1.25 -6.74 0.90
CA SER A 116 0.09 -6.25 1.19
C SER A 116 0.47 -6.45 2.66
N LYS A 117 1.69 -6.90 2.91
CA LYS A 117 2.20 -7.08 4.27
C LYS A 117 3.54 -6.43 4.42
N ARG A 118 3.67 -5.62 5.46
CA ARG A 118 4.95 -5.05 5.84
C ARG A 118 5.86 -6.16 6.36
N ASP A 119 7.09 -6.17 5.87
CA ASP A 119 8.10 -7.14 6.24
C ASP A 119 9.47 -6.43 6.31
N GLY A 120 10.04 -6.32 7.50
CA GLY A 120 11.28 -5.56 7.73
C GLY A 120 11.24 -4.13 7.18
N SER A 121 12.18 -3.81 6.28
CA SER A 121 12.31 -2.52 5.61
C SER A 121 11.28 -2.29 4.51
N GLY A 122 10.69 -3.35 3.97
CA GLY A 122 9.82 -3.29 2.80
C GLY A 122 8.39 -3.74 3.05
N ILE A 123 7.69 -3.93 1.94
CA ILE A 123 6.32 -4.45 1.86
C ILE A 123 6.33 -5.55 0.81
N ILE A 124 5.81 -6.72 1.16
CA ILE A 124 5.51 -7.77 0.19
C ILE A 124 4.08 -7.56 -0.29
N ILE A 125 3.87 -7.60 -1.60
CA ILE A 125 2.57 -7.47 -2.25
C ILE A 125 2.30 -8.75 -3.02
N ALA A 126 1.13 -9.35 -2.80
CA ALA A 126 0.65 -10.48 -3.59
C ALA A 126 -0.29 -9.98 -4.69
N VAL A 127 -0.08 -10.46 -5.91
CA VAL A 127 -0.85 -10.08 -7.10
C VAL A 127 -1.34 -11.34 -7.80
N THR A 128 -2.65 -11.42 -8.06
CA THR A 128 -3.19 -12.39 -9.01
C THR A 128 -2.93 -11.90 -10.41
N VAL A 129 -2.27 -12.69 -11.24
CA VAL A 129 -1.98 -12.34 -12.65
C VAL A 129 -2.68 -13.33 -13.57
N ASN A 130 -3.35 -12.83 -14.61
CA ASN A 130 -4.01 -13.65 -15.63
C ASN A 130 -4.97 -14.72 -15.06
N HIS A 131 -5.62 -14.41 -13.93
CA HIS A 131 -6.45 -15.35 -13.16
C HIS A 131 -5.74 -16.65 -12.76
N SER A 132 -4.41 -16.65 -12.71
CA SER A 132 -3.59 -17.80 -12.33
C SER A 132 -3.78 -18.17 -10.86
N ALA A 133 -3.74 -19.47 -10.57
CA ALA A 133 -3.66 -19.98 -9.20
C ALA A 133 -2.33 -19.60 -8.52
N LYS A 134 -1.24 -19.47 -9.30
CA LYS A 134 0.06 -19.01 -8.81
C LYS A 134 0.07 -17.49 -8.71
N LYS A 135 0.31 -16.99 -7.49
CA LYS A 135 0.42 -15.55 -7.21
C LYS A 135 1.80 -15.02 -7.56
N LEU A 136 1.85 -13.79 -8.06
CA LEU A 136 3.07 -13.00 -8.19
C LEU A 136 3.33 -12.30 -6.84
N PHE A 137 4.54 -12.42 -6.32
CA PHE A 137 4.95 -11.69 -5.12
C PHE A 137 6.00 -10.64 -5.46
N LEU A 138 5.71 -9.39 -5.13
CA LEU A 138 6.60 -8.26 -5.34
C LEU A 138 7.06 -7.70 -4.00
N TRP A 139 8.31 -7.24 -3.96
CA TRP A 139 8.89 -6.52 -2.84
C TRP A 139 9.04 -5.05 -3.17
N TYR A 140 8.45 -4.20 -2.34
CA TYR A 140 8.64 -2.76 -2.37
C TYR A 140 9.54 -2.33 -1.23
N GLU A 141 10.72 -1.83 -1.54
CA GLU A 141 11.66 -1.31 -0.55
C GLU A 141 11.26 0.13 -0.16
N ARG A 142 10.91 0.37 1.11
CA ARG A 142 10.34 1.66 1.52
C ARG A 142 11.38 2.78 1.59
N SER A 143 12.65 2.44 1.78
CA SER A 143 13.72 3.42 1.91
C SER A 143 14.03 4.16 0.61
N ASN A 144 13.93 3.47 -0.53
CA ASN A 144 14.29 4.01 -1.84
C ASN A 144 13.19 3.84 -2.91
N GLY A 145 12.07 3.20 -2.59
CA GLY A 145 10.93 3.01 -3.48
C GLY A 145 11.14 2.00 -4.60
N THR A 146 12.23 1.22 -4.56
CA THR A 146 12.58 0.22 -5.55
C THR A 146 11.62 -0.97 -5.50
N LEU A 147 11.27 -1.48 -6.68
CA LEU A 147 10.44 -2.66 -6.85
C LEU A 147 11.30 -3.83 -7.33
N THR A 148 11.16 -5.00 -6.69
CA THR A 148 11.80 -6.24 -7.12
C THR A 148 10.85 -7.42 -6.97
N TYR A 149 11.23 -8.58 -7.51
CA TYR A 149 10.59 -9.83 -7.10
C TYR A 149 10.81 -10.07 -5.60
N SER A 150 9.79 -10.56 -4.92
CA SER A 150 9.90 -10.85 -3.50
C SER A 150 10.75 -12.10 -3.27
N PRO A 151 11.70 -12.07 -2.31
CA PRO A 151 12.43 -13.28 -1.91
C PRO A 151 11.58 -14.25 -1.08
N ARG A 152 10.38 -13.83 -0.67
CA ARG A 152 9.46 -14.60 0.18
C ARG A 152 8.03 -14.50 -0.33
N GLU A 153 7.30 -15.59 -0.22
CA GLU A 153 5.87 -15.64 -0.49
C GLU A 153 5.08 -15.33 0.79
N LEU A 154 3.92 -14.67 0.65
CA LEU A 154 2.99 -14.51 1.76
C LEU A 154 2.08 -15.73 1.84
N GLN A 155 1.98 -16.30 3.03
CA GLN A 155 0.90 -17.22 3.39
C GLN A 155 -0.22 -16.38 4.02
N TYR A 156 -1.39 -16.36 3.38
CA TYR A 156 -2.56 -15.61 3.80
C TYR A 156 -3.85 -16.34 3.41
#